data_AF-A0A643BWK8-F1
#
_entry.id   AF-A0A643BWK8-F1
#
_cell.length_a   1.000
_cell.length_b   1.000
_cell.length_c   1.000
_cell.angle_alpha   90.00
_cell.angle_beta   90.00
_cell.angle_gamma   90.00
#
_symmetry.space_group_name_H-M   'P 1'
#
loop_
_entity.id
_entity.type
_entity.pdbx_description
1 polymer ?
#
loop_
_entity_poly.entity_id
_entity_poly.type
_entity_poly.pdbx_seq_one_letter_code
_entity_poly.pdbx_strand_id
1 'polypeptide(L)'
;FPVEEKITSITWLHDGKSVVFTEPNEELNQVTDPKQKDRLNVTESYSLQLSNLTMADTGPYRAMISTPTSSLFTNYDLRLFIVSKVWLMALVHSTCNVTLRCSVEAGGENTIYGWTPMGPRALFPREGSVLSGSQNSCDLNWTYTCTAMNPVSKSISSLNLVPKQLQALSSQ
;
A
#
# COMPACT_ATOMS: atom_id res chain seq x y z
N PHE A 1 -39.90 -16.25 -13.97
CA PHE A 1 -38.69 -16.13 -13.13
C PHE A 1 -37.72 -17.18 -13.62
N PRO A 2 -36.49 -16.85 -14.05
CA PRO A 2 -35.54 -17.90 -14.41
C PRO A 2 -35.24 -18.70 -13.15
N VAL A 3 -35.14 -20.01 -13.30
CA VAL A 3 -34.87 -20.95 -12.21
C VAL A 3 -33.48 -20.63 -11.66
N GLU A 4 -33.36 -20.43 -10.35
CA GLU A 4 -32.05 -20.38 -9.69
C GLU A 4 -31.34 -21.72 -9.94
N GLU A 5 -30.29 -21.70 -10.76
CA GLU A 5 -29.52 -22.90 -11.04
C GLU A 5 -28.64 -23.25 -9.85
N LYS A 6 -28.68 -24.51 -9.45
CA LYS A 6 -27.85 -25.03 -8.35
C LYS A 6 -26.38 -24.97 -8.76
N ILE A 7 -25.53 -24.46 -7.87
CA ILE A 7 -24.08 -24.48 -8.07
C ILE A 7 -23.59 -25.95 -8.00
N THR A 8 -22.84 -26.38 -9.01
CA THR A 8 -22.21 -27.71 -9.03
C THR A 8 -20.82 -27.66 -8.43
N SER A 9 -20.02 -26.65 -8.76
CA SER A 9 -18.69 -26.45 -8.18
C SER A 9 -18.23 -25.01 -8.24
N ILE A 10 -17.28 -24.65 -7.39
CA ILE A 10 -16.61 -23.35 -7.39
C ILE A 10 -15.10 -23.58 -7.34
N THR A 11 -14.38 -22.99 -8.29
CA THR A 11 -12.92 -23.01 -8.32
C THR A 11 -12.40 -21.59 -8.18
N TRP A 12 -11.61 -21.35 -7.13
CA TRP A 12 -10.85 -20.12 -6.97
C TRP A 12 -9.49 -20.26 -7.64
N LEU A 13 -9.15 -19.26 -8.45
CA LEU A 13 -7.91 -19.18 -9.21
C LEU A 13 -7.12 -17.94 -8.77
N HIS A 14 -5.82 -18.08 -8.57
CA HIS A 14 -4.86 -16.99 -8.38
C HIS A 14 -3.75 -17.15 -9.42
N ASP A 15 -3.49 -16.11 -10.22
CA ASP A 15 -2.55 -16.20 -11.36
C ASP A 15 -2.78 -17.40 -12.28
N GLY A 16 -4.06 -17.74 -12.49
CA GLY A 16 -4.48 -18.86 -13.34
C GLY A 16 -4.30 -20.25 -12.73
N LYS A 17 -3.81 -20.36 -11.48
CA LYS A 17 -3.67 -21.63 -10.77
C LYS A 17 -4.80 -21.80 -9.77
N SER A 18 -5.34 -23.02 -9.67
CA SER A 18 -6.34 -23.36 -8.65
C SER A 18 -5.72 -23.21 -7.27
N VAL A 19 -6.37 -22.44 -6.40
CA VAL A 19 -6.03 -22.33 -4.98
C VAL A 19 -7.03 -23.09 -4.11
N VAL A 20 -8.30 -23.12 -4.50
CA VAL A 20 -9.36 -23.86 -3.81
C VAL A 20 -10.36 -24.42 -4.82
N PHE A 21 -10.76 -25.66 -4.61
CA PHE A 21 -11.89 -26.29 -5.25
C PHE A 21 -12.96 -26.62 -4.21
N THR A 22 -14.20 -26.23 -4.48
CA THR A 22 -15.35 -26.44 -3.60
C THR A 22 -16.46 -27.14 -4.39
N GLU A 23 -16.97 -28.23 -3.82
CA GLU A 23 -18.10 -28.97 -4.34
C GLU A 23 -19.23 -28.97 -3.29
N PRO A 24 -20.20 -28.05 -3.41
CA PRO A 24 -21.25 -27.88 -2.40
C PRO A 24 -22.10 -29.14 -2.15
N ASN A 25 -22.30 -29.96 -3.19
CA ASN A 25 -23.11 -31.18 -3.09
C ASN A 25 -22.44 -32.27 -2.23
N GLU A 26 -21.11 -32.28 -2.18
CA GLU A 26 -20.32 -33.25 -1.42
C GLU A 26 -19.78 -32.67 -0.10
N GLU A 27 -20.17 -31.44 0.24
CA GLU A 27 -19.63 -30.66 1.37
C GLU A 27 -18.09 -30.62 1.38
N LEU A 28 -17.50 -30.64 0.19
CA LEU A 28 -16.08 -30.85 0.01
C LEU A 28 -15.38 -29.55 -0.33
N ASN A 29 -14.45 -29.14 0.53
CA ASN A 29 -13.55 -28.01 0.32
C ASN A 29 -12.10 -28.50 0.25
N GLN A 30 -11.50 -28.44 -0.94
CA GLN A 30 -10.12 -28.85 -1.18
C GLN A 30 -9.26 -27.64 -1.49
N VAL A 31 -8.36 -27.31 -0.56
CA VAL A 31 -7.30 -26.35 -0.86
C VAL A 31 -6.27 -27.05 -1.75
N THR A 32 -6.11 -26.55 -2.97
CA THR A 32 -5.24 -27.15 -3.99
C THR A 32 -3.81 -26.62 -3.93
N ASP A 33 -3.57 -25.47 -3.30
CA ASP A 33 -2.22 -24.96 -3.01
C ASP A 33 -1.78 -25.36 -1.59
N PRO A 34 -0.83 -26.30 -1.41
CA PRO A 34 -0.38 -26.75 -0.09
C PRO A 34 0.23 -25.61 0.74
N LYS A 35 0.82 -24.59 0.11
CA LYS A 35 1.44 -23.47 0.82
C LYS A 35 0.41 -22.54 1.46
N GLN A 36 -0.83 -22.57 0.96
CA GLN A 36 -1.91 -21.70 1.42
C GLN A 36 -2.92 -22.44 2.31
N LYS A 37 -2.74 -23.75 2.54
CA LYS A 37 -3.66 -24.61 3.29
C LYS A 37 -4.03 -24.08 4.68
N ASP A 38 -3.06 -23.52 5.40
CA ASP A 38 -3.29 -23.00 6.76
C ASP A 38 -3.78 -21.55 6.78
N ARG A 39 -3.78 -20.87 5.62
CA ARG A 39 -4.10 -19.45 5.47
C ARG A 39 -5.44 -19.22 4.80
N LEU A 40 -5.88 -20.17 3.97
CA LEU A 40 -7.12 -20.13 3.21
C LEU A 40 -8.27 -20.79 3.95
N ASN A 41 -9.43 -20.15 3.88
CA ASN A 41 -10.70 -20.68 4.32
C ASN A 41 -11.78 -20.34 3.28
N VAL A 42 -12.83 -21.17 3.24
CA VAL A 42 -14.02 -20.91 2.44
C VAL A 42 -15.19 -20.72 3.41
N THR A 43 -15.86 -19.59 3.28
CA THR A 43 -17.05 -19.27 4.08
C THR A 43 -18.27 -20.06 3.62
N GLU A 44 -19.34 -20.07 4.42
CA GLU A 44 -20.62 -20.71 4.05
C GLU A 44 -21.22 -20.13 2.78
N SER A 45 -20.95 -18.85 2.47
CA SER A 45 -21.33 -18.19 1.21
C SER A 45 -20.33 -18.42 0.07
N TYR A 46 -19.46 -19.41 0.21
CA TYR A 46 -18.42 -19.79 -0.76
C TYR A 46 -17.40 -18.70 -1.09
N SER A 47 -17.32 -17.67 -0.25
CA SER A 47 -16.34 -16.58 -0.41
C SER A 47 -14.99 -17.02 0.11
N LEU A 48 -13.93 -16.67 -0.62
CA LEU A 48 -12.55 -16.96 -0.26
C LEU A 48 -12.08 -16.01 0.85
N GLN A 49 -11.56 -16.57 1.92
CA GLN A 49 -10.92 -15.83 3.00
C GLN A 49 -9.45 -16.23 3.08
N LEU A 50 -8.56 -15.26 2.93
CA LEU A 50 -7.11 -15.45 3.04
C LEU A 50 -6.57 -14.64 4.23
N SER A 51 -5.86 -15.32 5.12
CA SER A 51 -5.29 -14.72 6.33
C SER A 51 -3.77 -14.58 6.24
N ASN A 52 -3.22 -13.72 7.12
CA ASN A 52 -1.78 -13.46 7.22
C ASN A 52 -1.16 -13.08 5.86
N LEU A 53 -1.72 -12.05 5.22
CA LEU A 53 -1.41 -11.63 3.85
C LEU A 53 0.05 -11.16 3.69
N THR A 54 0.62 -11.45 2.53
CA THR A 54 1.97 -11.05 2.11
C THR A 54 1.91 -10.39 0.73
N MET A 55 2.98 -9.68 0.34
CA MET A 55 3.05 -9.08 -1.00
C MET A 55 2.99 -10.11 -2.14
N ALA A 56 3.31 -11.39 -1.87
CA ALA A 56 3.20 -12.44 -2.89
C ALA A 56 1.75 -12.84 -3.19
N ASP A 57 0.79 -12.50 -2.32
CA ASP A 57 -0.62 -12.80 -2.52
C ASP A 57 -1.34 -11.71 -3.33
N THR A 58 -0.68 -10.60 -3.65
CA THR A 58 -1.32 -9.56 -4.48
C THR A 58 -1.56 -10.04 -5.90
N GLY A 59 -2.57 -9.45 -6.55
CA GLY A 59 -2.84 -9.66 -7.97
C GLY A 59 -4.22 -10.25 -8.24
N PRO A 60 -4.41 -10.82 -9.45
CA PRO A 60 -5.72 -11.21 -9.93
C PRO A 60 -6.19 -12.53 -9.31
N TYR A 61 -7.38 -12.49 -8.74
CA TYR A 61 -8.16 -13.66 -8.33
C TYR A 61 -9.37 -13.83 -9.24
N ARG A 62 -9.74 -15.07 -9.53
CA ARG A 62 -10.92 -15.38 -10.32
C ARG A 62 -11.70 -16.52 -9.67
N ALA A 63 -12.98 -16.29 -9.42
CA ALA A 63 -13.92 -17.35 -9.06
C ALA A 63 -14.57 -17.87 -10.34
N MET A 64 -14.42 -19.17 -10.59
CA MET A 64 -15.15 -19.91 -11.62
C MET A 64 -16.27 -20.70 -10.94
N ILE A 65 -17.51 -20.34 -11.23
CA ILE A 65 -18.71 -20.94 -10.65
C ILE A 65 -19.37 -21.79 -11.75
N SER A 66 -19.42 -23.08 -11.54
CA SER A 66 -20.05 -24.01 -12.48
C SER A 66 -21.49 -24.27 -12.08
N THR A 67 -22.39 -24.26 -13.06
CA THR A 67 -23.77 -24.74 -12.94
C THR A 67 -23.94 -25.95 -13.87
N PRO A 68 -25.08 -26.68 -13.85
CA PRO A 68 -25.29 -27.82 -14.74
C PRO A 68 -25.26 -27.44 -16.23
N THR A 69 -25.53 -26.19 -16.57
CA THR A 69 -25.71 -25.73 -17.95
C THR A 69 -24.65 -24.72 -18.39
N SER A 70 -23.92 -24.10 -17.45
CA SER A 70 -23.03 -22.98 -17.74
C SER A 70 -21.87 -22.84 -16.76
N SER A 71 -20.96 -21.90 -17.06
CA SER A 71 -19.94 -21.44 -16.12
C SER A 71 -19.93 -19.92 -16.06
N LEU A 72 -19.86 -19.39 -14.86
CA LEU A 72 -19.80 -17.98 -14.56
C LEU A 72 -18.42 -17.64 -14.01
N PHE A 73 -17.91 -16.46 -14.36
CA PHE A 73 -16.61 -15.99 -13.91
C PHE A 73 -16.75 -14.65 -13.21
N THR A 74 -16.19 -14.54 -12.01
CA THR A 74 -16.07 -13.27 -11.29
C THR A 74 -14.59 -12.98 -11.04
N ASN A 75 -14.15 -11.77 -11.38
CA ASN A 75 -12.76 -11.36 -11.25
C ASN A 75 -12.61 -10.40 -10.07
N TYR A 76 -11.54 -10.55 -9.32
CA TYR A 76 -11.15 -9.74 -8.18
C TYR A 76 -9.67 -9.37 -8.32
N ASP A 77 -9.28 -8.21 -7.81
CA ASP A 77 -7.89 -7.75 -7.79
C ASP A 77 -7.49 -7.47 -6.34
N LEU A 78 -6.63 -8.30 -5.76
CA LEU A 78 -6.19 -8.16 -4.38
C LEU A 78 -5.00 -7.21 -4.32
N ARG A 79 -5.19 -6.06 -3.66
CA ARG A 79 -4.14 -5.06 -3.42
C ARG A 79 -3.81 -4.95 -1.94
N LEU A 80 -2.53 -5.07 -1.63
CA LEU A 80 -2.01 -4.82 -0.28
C LEU A 80 -1.36 -3.44 -0.22
N PHE A 81 -1.64 -2.71 0.86
CA PHE A 81 -1.04 -1.41 1.14
C PHE A 81 -0.28 -1.49 2.46
N ILE A 82 1.05 -1.34 2.38
CA ILE A 82 1.92 -1.36 3.56
C ILE A 82 2.17 0.08 3.98
N VAL A 83 1.94 0.37 5.26
CA VAL A 83 2.43 1.60 5.89
C VAL A 83 3.77 1.30 6.50
N SER A 84 4.80 1.91 5.95
CA SER A 84 6.10 1.92 6.60
C SER A 84 6.35 3.23 7.32
N LYS A 85 7.35 3.18 8.20
CA LYS A 85 7.89 4.36 8.84
C LYS A 85 8.38 5.32 7.77
N VAL A 86 8.01 6.59 7.92
CA VAL A 86 8.50 7.65 7.05
C VAL A 86 9.86 8.11 7.54
N TRP A 87 10.84 8.06 6.65
CA TRP A 87 12.18 8.58 6.86
C TRP A 87 12.33 9.93 6.17
N LEU A 88 12.99 10.86 6.86
CA LEU A 88 13.32 12.18 6.32
C LEU A 88 14.82 12.35 6.24
N MET A 89 15.31 12.77 5.09
CA MET A 89 16.70 13.18 4.89
C MET A 89 16.76 14.64 4.48
N ALA A 90 17.75 15.35 5.00
CA ALA A 90 18.07 16.72 4.61
C ALA A 90 19.47 16.74 4.00
N LEU A 91 19.56 17.29 2.78
CA LEU A 91 20.81 17.58 2.10
C LEU A 91 20.97 19.10 2.01
N VAL A 92 22.05 19.62 2.59
CA VAL A 92 22.33 21.05 2.66
C VAL A 92 23.39 21.36 1.61
N HIS A 93 23.03 22.12 0.57
CA HIS A 93 23.96 22.49 -0.51
C HIS A 93 24.74 23.77 -0.20
N SER A 94 24.14 24.68 0.57
CA SER A 94 24.74 25.90 1.09
C SER A 94 23.98 26.32 2.35
N THR A 95 24.40 27.36 3.06
CA THR A 95 23.80 27.81 4.33
C THR A 95 22.28 28.02 4.28
N CYS A 96 21.68 28.16 3.10
CA CYS A 96 20.27 28.47 2.91
C CYS A 96 19.57 27.61 1.85
N ASN A 97 20.27 26.66 1.22
CA ASN A 97 19.69 25.79 0.20
C ASN A 97 19.64 24.37 0.72
N VAL A 98 18.42 23.86 0.91
CA VAL A 98 18.18 22.53 1.46
C VAL A 98 17.29 21.76 0.50
N THR A 99 17.66 20.50 0.28
CA THR A 99 16.82 19.51 -0.37
C THR A 99 16.41 18.48 0.68
N LEU A 100 15.11 18.35 0.91
CA LEU A 100 14.54 17.35 1.79
C LEU A 100 13.99 16.19 0.96
N ARG A 101 14.27 14.97 1.39
CA ARG A 101 13.75 13.75 0.79
C ARG A 101 12.96 12.97 1.82
N CYS A 102 11.75 12.61 1.42
CA CYS A 102 10.85 11.77 2.19
C CYS A 102 10.75 10.40 1.52
N SER A 103 10.93 9.35 2.30
CA SER A 103 10.92 7.97 1.82
C SER A 103 10.25 7.05 2.83
N VAL A 104 9.54 6.04 2.33
CA VAL A 104 9.01 4.95 3.15
C VAL A 104 9.90 3.72 3.01
N GLU A 105 10.08 2.98 4.09
CA GLU A 105 10.96 1.80 4.13
C GLU A 105 10.46 0.65 3.23
N ALA A 106 9.14 0.44 3.17
CA ALA A 106 8.48 -0.50 2.27
C ALA A 106 7.13 0.06 1.76
N GLY A 107 6.61 -0.48 0.66
CA GLY A 107 5.27 -0.12 0.13
C GLY A 107 5.20 1.20 -0.67
N GLY A 108 6.32 1.69 -1.20
CA GLY A 108 6.41 3.01 -1.85
C GLY A 108 5.59 3.19 -3.13
N GLU A 109 5.20 2.12 -3.83
CA GLU A 109 4.57 2.18 -5.16
C GLU A 109 3.19 2.87 -5.17
N ASN A 110 2.42 2.73 -4.09
CA ASN A 110 1.09 3.32 -3.94
C ASN A 110 1.05 4.46 -2.92
N THR A 111 2.21 5.07 -2.65
CA THR A 111 2.35 6.11 -1.63
C THR A 111 2.34 7.51 -2.27
N ILE A 112 1.37 8.32 -1.89
CA ILE A 112 1.28 9.74 -2.19
C ILE A 112 2.03 10.51 -1.10
N TYR A 113 2.92 11.40 -1.49
CA TYR A 113 3.72 12.22 -0.58
C TYR A 113 3.22 13.66 -0.59
N GLY A 114 3.16 14.27 0.59
CA GLY A 114 2.83 15.67 0.77
C GLY A 114 3.70 16.33 1.83
N TRP A 115 4.03 17.59 1.60
CA TRP A 115 4.82 18.41 2.50
C TRP A 115 3.98 19.55 3.06
N THR A 116 4.10 19.76 4.37
CA THR A 116 3.53 20.92 5.05
C THR A 116 4.66 21.62 5.82
N PRO A 117 5.16 22.77 5.32
CA PRO A 117 6.11 23.57 6.08
C PRO A 117 5.37 24.31 7.21
N MET A 118 5.98 24.37 8.38
CA MET A 118 5.53 25.24 9.48
C MET A 118 6.61 26.28 9.78
N GLY A 119 6.30 27.55 9.51
CA GLY A 119 7.19 28.70 9.75
C GLY A 119 6.57 30.04 9.31
N PRO A 120 7.20 31.18 9.62
CA PRO A 120 6.61 32.53 9.48
C PRO A 120 6.20 32.93 8.05
N ARG A 121 6.59 32.14 7.04
CA ARG A 121 6.22 32.31 5.62
C ARG A 121 6.05 30.94 4.94
N ALA A 122 5.40 30.00 5.64
CA ALA A 122 5.14 28.66 5.12
C ALA A 122 4.53 28.73 3.71
N LEU A 123 5.22 28.14 2.73
CA LEU A 123 4.66 27.94 1.40
C LEU A 123 3.50 26.94 1.49
N PHE A 124 2.54 27.05 0.57
CA PHE A 124 1.40 26.13 0.48
C PHE A 124 1.86 24.66 0.45
N PRO A 125 0.95 23.71 0.78
CA PRO A 125 1.26 22.28 0.69
C PRO A 125 1.87 21.95 -0.68
N ARG A 126 2.97 21.17 -0.66
CA ARG A 126 3.62 20.72 -1.90
C ARG A 126 3.54 19.21 -2.01
N GLU A 127 3.20 18.74 -3.20
CA GLU A 127 3.14 17.33 -3.52
C GLU A 127 4.52 16.79 -3.92
N GLY A 128 4.75 15.50 -3.70
CA GLY A 128 5.95 14.79 -4.13
C GLY A 128 6.87 14.37 -2.98
N SER A 129 7.75 13.41 -3.25
CA SER A 129 8.66 12.81 -2.27
C SER A 129 9.90 13.67 -1.97
N VAL A 130 10.20 14.65 -2.83
CA VAL A 130 11.36 15.53 -2.71
C VAL A 130 10.89 16.98 -2.64
N LEU A 131 11.42 17.72 -1.67
CA LEU A 131 11.20 19.14 -1.48
C LEU A 131 12.52 19.88 -1.61
N SER A 132 12.68 20.68 -2.66
CA SER A 132 13.84 21.56 -2.83
C SER A 132 13.42 23.03 -2.71
N GLY A 133 14.29 23.86 -2.13
CA GLY A 133 14.06 25.30 -2.08
C GLY A 133 15.22 26.07 -1.45
N SER A 134 15.43 27.27 -1.97
CA SER A 134 16.22 28.30 -1.28
C SER A 134 15.35 28.95 -0.20
N GLN A 135 15.83 28.95 1.02
CA GLN A 135 15.13 29.58 2.14
C GLN A 135 15.46 31.08 2.14
N ASN A 136 14.43 31.93 2.14
CA ASN A 136 14.60 33.40 2.13
C ASN A 136 15.29 33.96 3.39
N SER A 137 15.43 33.15 4.45
CA SER A 137 16.04 33.57 5.72
C SER A 137 16.68 32.36 6.41
N CYS A 138 18.00 32.38 6.50
CA CYS A 138 18.81 31.26 7.01
C CYS A 138 18.91 31.26 8.54
N ASP A 139 18.33 32.28 9.18
CA ASP A 139 18.33 32.49 10.64
C ASP A 139 17.06 32.01 11.34
N LEU A 140 16.08 31.51 10.58
CA LEU A 140 14.80 31.05 11.11
C LEU A 140 14.79 29.54 11.32
N ASN A 141 14.20 29.09 12.44
CA ASN A 141 13.93 27.68 12.68
C ASN A 141 12.75 27.25 11.80
N TRP A 142 12.95 26.18 11.01
CA TRP A 142 11.91 25.63 10.16
C TRP A 142 11.59 24.19 10.56
N THR A 143 10.29 23.92 10.71
CA THR A 143 9.78 22.56 10.87
C THR A 143 9.18 22.10 9.55
N TYR A 144 9.76 21.06 8.97
CA TYR A 144 9.22 20.41 7.78
C TYR A 144 8.53 19.13 8.18
N THR A 145 7.27 18.99 7.77
CA THR A 145 6.51 17.76 7.97
C THR A 145 6.28 17.11 6.62
N CYS A 146 6.74 15.87 6.47
CA CYS A 146 6.34 15.00 5.38
C CYS A 146 5.22 14.09 5.84
N THR A 147 4.23 13.95 4.97
CA THR A 147 3.16 12.99 5.06
C THR A 147 3.28 12.00 3.90
N ALA A 148 3.28 10.70 4.21
CA ALA A 148 3.13 9.62 3.25
C ALA A 148 1.74 8.98 3.43
N MET A 149 1.00 8.84 2.35
CA MET A 149 -0.39 8.37 2.35
C MET A 149 -0.57 7.25 1.35
N ASN A 150 -1.32 6.22 1.71
CA ASN A 150 -1.85 5.23 0.78
C ASN A 150 -3.40 5.19 0.93
N PRO A 151 -4.14 4.50 0.05
CA PRO A 151 -5.61 4.45 0.10
C PRO A 151 -6.23 3.97 1.43
N VAL A 152 -5.44 3.32 2.29
CA VAL A 152 -5.91 2.71 3.54
C VAL A 152 -5.43 3.50 4.76
N SER A 153 -4.38 4.32 4.64
CA SER A 153 -3.63 4.76 5.83
C SER A 153 -2.63 5.90 5.57
N LYS A 154 -2.16 6.52 6.66
CA LYS A 154 -1.34 7.74 6.66
C LYS A 154 -0.21 7.65 7.69
N SER A 155 1.00 8.06 7.28
CA SER A 155 2.21 8.11 8.10
C SER A 155 2.86 9.48 7.99
N ILE A 156 3.43 9.99 9.08
CA ILE A 156 3.91 11.37 9.19
C ILE A 156 5.28 11.38 9.86
N SER A 157 6.20 12.23 9.38
CA SER A 157 7.48 12.49 10.01
C SER A 157 7.84 13.98 9.90
N SER A 158 8.46 14.52 10.95
CA SER A 158 8.82 15.93 11.03
C SER A 158 10.29 16.12 11.34
N LEU A 159 10.92 17.11 10.72
CA LEU A 159 12.30 17.51 10.96
C LEU A 159 12.37 18.99 11.27
N ASN A 160 13.10 19.31 12.34
CA ASN A 160 13.40 20.67 12.73
C ASN A 160 14.81 21.03 12.27
N LEU A 161 14.92 22.00 11.37
CA LEU A 161 16.20 22.55 10.94
C LEU A 161 16.47 23.87 11.67
N VAL A 162 17.61 23.90 12.38
CA VAL A 162 18.08 25.05 13.15
C VAL A 162 19.31 25.64 12.43
N PRO A 163 19.46 26.99 12.35
CA PRO A 163 20.55 27.65 11.62
C PRO A 163 21.96 27.12 11.92
N LYS A 164 22.25 26.77 13.19
CA LYS A 164 23.55 26.22 13.60
C LYS A 164 23.89 24.85 13.01
N GLN A 165 22.89 24.04 12.67
CA GLN A 165 23.08 22.71 12.05
C GLN A 165 23.39 22.81 10.55
N LEU A 166 22.90 23.86 9.88
CA LEU A 166 23.19 24.12 8.46
C LEU A 166 24.67 24.50 8.24
N GLN A 167 25.28 25.20 9.20
CA GLN A 167 26.69 25.58 9.14
C GLN A 167 27.66 24.39 9.30
N ALA A 168 27.30 23.38 10.10
CA ALA A 168 28.14 22.20 10.33
C ALA A 168 28.16 21.22 9.14
N LEU A 169 27.06 21.16 8.38
CA LEU A 169 26.90 20.27 7.22
C LEU A 169 27.47 20.87 5.92
N SER A 170 27.66 22.19 5.84
CA SER A 170 28.24 22.87 4.66
C SER A 170 29.77 22.89 4.62
N SER A 171 30.43 22.39 5.66
CA SER A 171 31.89 22.43 5.86
C SER A 171 32.59 21.08 5.66
N GLN A 172 31.97 20.15 4.92
CA GLN A 172 32.56 18.88 4.47
C GLN A 172 32.63 18.82 2.95
#